data_AF-A0A957UQJ6-F1
#
_entry.id   AF-A0A957UQJ6-F1
#
_cell.length_a   1.000
_cell.length_b   1.000
_cell.length_c   1.000
_cell.angle_alpha   90.00
_cell.angle_beta   90.00
_cell.angle_gamma   90.00
#
_symmetry.space_group_name_H-M   'P 1'
#
loop_
_entity.id
_entity.type
_entity.pdbx_description
1 polymer ?
#
loop_
_entity_poly.entity_id
_entity_poly.type
_entity_poly.pdbx_seq_one_letter_code
_entity_poly.pdbx_strand_id
1 'polypeptide(L)'
;PIGMALALALAMALNRPLRGIKALRTIYYMPAVTSVVVVSLMWKLLYNKDLGIFNYLLSFVGLGPFGFLQSTSMAMPSIMGMSIWLGLGSTMILFLAGLQSIPNDYYEAADVDGAGGWHKFLHITIPLLAPTTFFIFITSIIGSFQVFGPVYVLTQGGPAGATDVAVHRIYFEAWQNLRFGYASAETVILFAILFVVTVIQFRYFGRNVSYG
;
A
#
# COMPACT_ATOMS: atom_id res chain seq x y z
N PRO A 1 -4.03 4.38 -3.06
CA PRO A 1 -5.53 4.32 -3.04
C PRO A 1 -6.07 2.87 -3.03
N ILE A 2 -5.71 2.02 -3.99
CA ILE A 2 -6.20 0.62 -4.07
C ILE A 2 -5.88 -0.15 -2.79
N GLY A 3 -4.60 -0.12 -2.36
CA GLY A 3 -4.18 -0.79 -1.11
C GLY A 3 -4.91 -0.26 0.13
N MET A 4 -5.20 1.05 0.19
CA MET A 4 -5.97 1.63 1.30
C MET A 4 -7.42 1.15 1.31
N ALA A 5 -8.08 1.10 0.15
CA ALA A 5 -9.46 0.63 0.04
C ALA A 5 -9.56 -0.84 0.44
N LEU A 6 -8.63 -1.68 -0.02
CA LEU A 6 -8.54 -3.08 0.37
C LEU A 6 -8.27 -3.24 1.88
N ALA A 7 -7.36 -2.45 2.43
CA ALA A 7 -7.06 -2.46 3.86
C ALA A 7 -8.25 -2.03 4.72
N LEU A 8 -9.01 -1.00 4.30
CA LEU A 8 -10.23 -0.56 4.97
C LEU A 8 -11.31 -1.65 4.91
N ALA A 9 -11.50 -2.29 3.75
CA ALA A 9 -12.45 -3.40 3.59
C ALA A 9 -12.11 -4.57 4.53
N LEU A 10 -10.83 -4.96 4.60
CA LEU A 10 -10.35 -5.98 5.53
C LEU A 10 -10.51 -5.55 6.99
N ALA A 11 -10.21 -4.29 7.31
CA ALA A 11 -10.37 -3.76 8.66
C ALA A 11 -11.82 -3.80 9.12
N MET A 12 -12.77 -3.39 8.27
CA MET A 12 -14.21 -3.47 8.56
C MET A 12 -14.67 -4.93 8.74
N ALA A 13 -14.20 -5.86 7.92
CA ALA A 13 -14.51 -7.28 8.06
C ALA A 13 -13.98 -7.86 9.39
N LEU A 14 -12.81 -7.38 9.83
CA LEU A 14 -12.14 -7.81 11.07
C LEU A 14 -12.42 -6.90 12.29
N ASN A 15 -13.37 -5.97 12.18
CA ASN A 15 -13.82 -5.13 13.29
C ASN A 15 -15.03 -5.71 14.03
N ARG A 16 -15.29 -7.02 13.90
CA ARG A 16 -16.38 -7.72 14.57
C ARG A 16 -15.83 -8.68 15.62
N PRO A 17 -16.59 -9.03 16.67
CA PRO A 17 -16.16 -10.05 17.63
C PRO A 17 -16.23 -11.46 17.00
N LEU A 18 -15.26 -11.82 16.17
CA LEU A 18 -15.14 -13.15 15.56
C LEU A 18 -14.19 -14.03 16.39
N ARG A 19 -14.55 -15.32 16.54
CA ARG A 19 -13.63 -16.32 17.10
C ARG A 19 -12.43 -16.50 16.16
N GLY A 20 -11.21 -16.42 16.69
CA GLY A 20 -9.97 -16.54 15.90
C GLY A 20 -9.45 -15.22 15.28
N ILE A 21 -10.07 -14.07 15.58
CA ILE A 21 -9.70 -12.80 14.95
C ILE A 21 -8.25 -12.36 15.20
N LYS A 22 -7.69 -12.71 16.37
CA LYS A 22 -6.29 -12.44 16.69
C LYS A 22 -5.36 -13.18 15.72
N ALA A 23 -5.65 -14.44 15.40
CA ALA A 23 -4.87 -15.21 14.44
C ALA A 23 -4.96 -14.62 13.02
N LEU A 24 -6.15 -14.23 12.57
CA LEU A 24 -6.33 -13.58 11.27
C LEU A 24 -5.53 -12.26 11.18
N ARG A 25 -5.62 -11.40 12.21
CA ARG A 25 -4.84 -10.15 12.29
C ARG A 25 -3.33 -10.43 12.21
N THR A 26 -2.85 -11.46 12.90
CA THR A 26 -1.44 -11.88 12.83
C THR A 26 -1.03 -12.34 11.44
N ILE A 27 -1.84 -13.19 10.79
CA ILE A 27 -1.55 -13.70 9.43
C ILE A 27 -1.44 -12.55 8.44
N TYR A 28 -2.38 -11.60 8.47
CA TYR A 28 -2.34 -10.45 7.56
C TYR A 28 -1.19 -9.48 7.87
N TYR A 29 -0.75 -9.39 9.12
CA TYR A 29 0.38 -8.52 9.51
C TYR A 29 1.75 -9.17 9.29
N MET A 30 1.82 -10.50 9.25
CA MET A 30 3.07 -11.26 9.11
C MET A 30 3.97 -10.78 7.96
N PRO A 31 3.45 -10.45 6.74
CA PRO A 31 4.29 -9.93 5.66
C PRO A 31 5.07 -8.67 6.03
N ALA A 32 4.48 -7.77 6.82
CA ALA A 32 5.09 -6.49 7.18
C ALA A 32 6.32 -6.64 8.10
N VAL A 33 6.45 -7.78 8.79
CA VAL A 33 7.57 -8.08 9.70
C VAL A 33 8.73 -8.75 8.94
N THR A 34 8.50 -9.19 7.70
CA THR A 34 9.53 -9.87 6.89
C THR A 34 10.37 -8.87 6.09
N SER A 35 11.63 -9.24 5.81
CA SER A 35 12.53 -8.41 4.99
C SER A 35 11.97 -8.26 3.57
N VAL A 36 11.89 -7.01 3.11
CA VAL A 36 11.43 -6.67 1.75
C VAL A 36 12.21 -7.43 0.69
N VAL A 37 13.51 -7.64 0.89
CA VAL A 37 14.38 -8.38 -0.05
C VAL A 37 13.96 -9.85 -0.15
N VAL A 38 13.71 -10.50 0.99
CA VAL A 38 13.29 -11.92 1.03
C VAL A 38 11.94 -12.07 0.34
N VAL A 39 10.97 -11.21 0.68
CA VAL A 39 9.65 -11.21 0.02
C VAL A 39 9.82 -10.98 -1.49
N SER A 40 10.67 -10.05 -1.90
CA SER A 40 10.89 -9.77 -3.32
C SER A 40 11.46 -10.99 -4.06
N LEU A 41 12.41 -11.72 -3.45
CA LEU A 41 12.93 -12.96 -4.02
C LEU A 41 11.85 -14.04 -4.14
N MET A 42 11.00 -14.20 -3.13
CA MET A 42 9.87 -15.13 -3.19
C MET A 42 8.91 -14.76 -4.32
N TRP A 43 8.53 -13.48 -4.42
CA TRP A 43 7.64 -13.01 -5.49
C TRP A 43 8.29 -13.11 -6.87
N LYS A 44 9.62 -12.98 -6.98
CA LYS A 44 10.35 -13.23 -8.24
C LYS A 44 10.18 -14.66 -8.75
N LEU A 45 10.11 -15.64 -7.83
CA LEU A 45 9.81 -17.03 -8.18
C LEU A 45 8.34 -17.21 -8.57
N LEU A 46 7.41 -16.59 -7.84
CA LEU A 46 5.97 -16.64 -8.17
C LEU A 46 5.66 -16.02 -9.53
N TYR A 47 6.33 -14.90 -9.86
CA TYR A 47 6.22 -14.17 -11.12
C TYR A 47 7.05 -14.76 -12.26
N ASN A 48 7.78 -15.85 -12.04
CA ASN A 48 8.58 -16.47 -13.09
C ASN A 48 7.67 -16.89 -14.26
N LYS A 49 8.10 -16.60 -15.49
CA LYS A 49 7.28 -16.84 -16.68
C LYS A 49 7.01 -18.34 -16.91
N ASP A 50 8.05 -19.15 -16.76
CA ASP A 50 8.04 -20.55 -17.20
C ASP A 50 7.73 -21.52 -16.06
N LEU A 51 8.25 -21.24 -14.86
CA LEU A 51 8.13 -22.11 -13.67
C LEU A 51 7.34 -21.45 -12.52
N GLY A 52 6.76 -20.27 -12.75
CA GLY A 52 6.06 -19.52 -11.70
C GLY A 52 4.67 -20.05 -11.39
N ILE A 53 4.34 -20.08 -10.09
CA ILE A 53 3.04 -20.55 -9.59
C ILE A 53 1.88 -19.75 -10.21
N PHE A 54 2.05 -18.44 -10.45
CA PHE A 54 0.96 -17.65 -11.03
C PHE A 54 0.63 -18.06 -12.47
N ASN A 55 1.62 -18.28 -13.33
CA ASN A 55 1.36 -18.78 -14.68
C ASN A 55 0.86 -20.23 -14.68
N TYR A 56 1.34 -21.06 -13.75
CA TYR A 56 0.79 -22.41 -13.57
C TYR A 56 -0.70 -22.37 -13.21
N LEU A 57 -1.11 -21.51 -12.27
CA LEU A 57 -2.53 -21.35 -11.92
C LEU A 57 -3.37 -20.80 -13.07
N LEU A 58 -2.83 -19.85 -13.84
CA LEU A 58 -3.50 -19.30 -15.02
C LEU A 58 -3.67 -20.32 -16.15
N SER A 59 -2.77 -21.30 -16.27
CA SER A 59 -2.90 -22.35 -17.27
C SER A 59 -4.13 -23.25 -17.06
N PHE A 60 -4.64 -23.39 -15.83
CA PHE A 60 -5.87 -24.15 -15.58
C PHE A 60 -7.11 -23.51 -16.19
N VAL A 61 -7.09 -22.19 -16.39
CA VAL A 61 -8.17 -21.42 -17.03
C VAL A 61 -7.84 -21.04 -18.47
N GLY A 62 -6.78 -21.63 -19.06
CA GLY A 62 -6.37 -21.40 -20.44
C GLY A 62 -5.71 -20.05 -20.71
N LEU A 63 -5.22 -19.35 -19.68
CA LEU A 63 -4.54 -18.06 -19.79
C LEU A 63 -3.02 -18.19 -19.61
N GLY A 64 -2.27 -17.28 -20.25
CA GLY A 64 -0.82 -17.19 -20.09
C GLY A 64 0.00 -18.08 -21.06
N PRO A 65 1.33 -18.14 -20.89
CA PRO A 65 2.10 -17.52 -19.80
C PRO A 65 2.34 -16.01 -20.01
N PHE A 66 2.14 -15.21 -18.97
CA PHE A 66 2.45 -13.78 -18.96
C PHE A 66 3.85 -13.51 -18.44
N GLY A 67 4.56 -12.58 -19.08
CA GLY A 67 5.84 -12.07 -18.59
C GLY A 67 5.63 -10.97 -17.56
N PHE A 68 5.25 -11.33 -16.34
CA PHE A 68 4.92 -10.36 -15.27
C PHE A 68 6.02 -9.32 -15.05
N LEU A 69 7.29 -9.74 -15.03
CA LEU A 69 8.43 -8.84 -14.84
C LEU A 69 9.15 -8.48 -16.15
N GLN A 70 8.87 -9.20 -17.24
CA GLN A 70 9.55 -9.04 -18.53
C GLN A 70 8.80 -8.13 -19.50
N SER A 71 7.52 -7.83 -19.26
CA SER A 71 6.74 -6.91 -20.08
C SER A 71 6.77 -5.49 -19.51
N THR A 72 6.98 -4.49 -20.37
CA THR A 72 6.91 -3.06 -20.01
C THR A 72 5.55 -2.66 -19.46
N SER A 73 4.47 -3.33 -19.89
CA SER A 73 3.12 -3.05 -19.43
C SER A 73 2.75 -3.74 -18.12
N MET A 74 3.40 -4.87 -17.77
CA MET A 74 3.04 -5.68 -16.60
C MET A 74 4.04 -5.57 -15.44
N ALA A 75 5.27 -5.13 -15.70
CA ALA A 75 6.31 -5.05 -14.67
C ALA A 75 5.91 -4.13 -13.51
N MET A 76 5.46 -2.90 -13.80
CA MET A 76 5.05 -1.97 -12.75
C MET A 76 3.78 -2.43 -12.03
N PRO A 77 2.70 -2.88 -12.70
CA PRO A 77 1.56 -3.50 -12.01
C PRO A 77 1.91 -4.69 -11.11
N SER A 78 2.87 -5.52 -11.51
CA SER A 78 3.34 -6.65 -10.70
C SER A 78 4.05 -6.16 -9.43
N ILE A 79 4.93 -5.16 -9.55
CA ILE A 79 5.55 -4.51 -8.38
C ILE A 79 4.49 -3.88 -7.46
N MET A 80 3.48 -3.22 -8.03
CA MET A 80 2.36 -2.64 -7.28
C MET A 80 1.57 -3.72 -6.52
N GLY A 81 1.25 -4.84 -7.16
CA GLY A 81 0.51 -5.94 -6.54
C GLY A 81 1.24 -6.51 -5.33
N MET A 82 2.54 -6.79 -5.47
CA MET A 82 3.38 -7.23 -4.35
C MET A 82 3.46 -6.16 -3.25
N SER A 83 3.68 -4.88 -3.62
CA SER A 83 3.85 -3.79 -2.65
C SER A 83 2.56 -3.53 -1.86
N ILE A 84 1.40 -3.63 -2.52
CA ILE A 84 0.10 -3.59 -1.86
C ILE A 84 0.00 -4.75 -0.89
N TRP A 85 0.25 -5.99 -1.32
CA TRP A 85 0.19 -7.16 -0.44
C TRP A 85 1.08 -7.02 0.81
N LEU A 86 2.30 -6.51 0.64
CA LEU A 86 3.23 -6.28 1.73
C LEU A 86 2.73 -5.21 2.73
N GLY A 87 2.15 -4.11 2.23
CA GLY A 87 1.66 -3.01 3.05
C GLY A 87 0.23 -3.16 3.59
N LEU A 88 -0.54 -4.13 3.08
CA LEU A 88 -1.95 -4.34 3.41
C LEU A 88 -2.14 -4.55 4.92
N GLY A 89 -1.33 -5.42 5.54
CA GLY A 89 -1.44 -5.76 6.95
C GLY A 89 -1.30 -4.56 7.88
N SER A 90 -0.23 -3.78 7.71
CA SER A 90 0.03 -2.60 8.53
C SER A 90 -1.05 -1.54 8.37
N THR A 91 -1.47 -1.29 7.13
CA THR A 91 -2.52 -0.31 6.83
C THR A 91 -3.86 -0.72 7.42
N MET A 92 -4.18 -2.01 7.36
CA MET A 92 -5.39 -2.58 7.95
C MET A 92 -5.40 -2.41 9.47
N ILE A 93 -4.27 -2.63 10.16
CA ILE A 93 -4.18 -2.42 11.61
C ILE A 93 -4.42 -0.96 11.98
N LEU A 94 -3.87 -0.01 11.21
CA LEU A 94 -4.12 1.42 11.43
C LEU A 94 -5.62 1.77 11.28
N PHE A 95 -6.27 1.27 10.22
CA PHE A 95 -7.72 1.45 10.06
C PHE A 95 -8.53 0.80 11.17
N LEU A 96 -8.12 -0.39 11.61
CA LEU A 96 -8.78 -1.10 12.69
C LEU A 96 -8.69 -0.33 14.01
N ALA A 97 -7.53 0.25 14.32
CA ALA A 97 -7.35 1.11 15.48
C ALA A 97 -8.26 2.35 15.41
N GLY A 98 -8.33 3.02 14.25
CA GLY A 98 -9.24 4.13 14.03
C GLY A 98 -10.72 3.74 14.15
N LEU A 99 -11.09 2.56 13.65
CA LEU A 99 -12.46 2.03 13.77
C LEU A 99 -12.82 1.77 15.23
N GLN A 100 -11.88 1.26 16.03
CA GLN A 100 -12.09 0.95 17.45
C GLN A 100 -12.09 2.20 18.34
N SER A 101 -11.55 3.34 17.87
CA SER A 101 -11.64 4.60 18.61
C SER A 101 -12.98 5.30 18.48
N ILE A 102 -13.85 4.89 17.54
CA ILE A 102 -15.18 5.49 17.39
C ILE A 102 -16.09 4.99 18.51
N PRO A 103 -16.67 5.87 19.36
CA PRO A 103 -17.59 5.46 20.41
C PRO A 103 -18.81 4.73 19.86
N ASN A 104 -19.23 3.66 20.54
CA ASN A 104 -20.41 2.89 20.13
C ASN A 104 -21.72 3.71 20.21
N ASP A 105 -21.77 4.73 21.07
CA ASP A 105 -22.92 5.62 21.27
C ASP A 105 -23.44 6.22 19.94
N TYR A 106 -22.54 6.55 19.00
CA TYR A 106 -22.93 7.04 17.67
C TYR A 106 -23.69 5.99 16.87
N TYR A 107 -23.25 4.74 16.93
CA TYR A 107 -23.90 3.64 16.21
C TYR A 107 -25.22 3.23 16.85
N GLU A 108 -25.32 3.29 18.18
CA GLU A 108 -26.53 3.00 18.95
C GLU A 108 -27.59 4.08 18.73
N ALA A 109 -27.22 5.36 18.78
CA ALA A 109 -28.14 6.46 18.43
C ALA A 109 -28.69 6.30 17.01
N ALA A 110 -27.83 5.93 16.06
CA ALA A 110 -28.25 5.66 14.69
C ALA A 110 -29.16 4.42 14.55
N ASP A 111 -29.04 3.41 15.42
CA ASP A 111 -29.99 2.29 15.47
C ASP A 111 -31.38 2.76 15.95
N VAL A 112 -31.42 3.65 16.95
CA VAL A 112 -32.68 4.23 17.45
C VAL A 112 -33.37 5.05 16.36
N ASP A 113 -32.60 5.79 15.55
CA ASP A 113 -33.10 6.55 14.40
C ASP A 113 -33.43 5.68 13.17
N GLY A 114 -33.24 4.35 13.25
CA GLY A 114 -33.55 3.41 12.17
C GLY A 114 -32.57 3.44 10.99
N ALA A 115 -31.35 3.97 11.19
CA ALA A 115 -30.36 4.08 10.14
C ALA A 115 -29.76 2.70 9.76
N GLY A 116 -29.88 2.33 8.48
CA GLY A 116 -29.26 1.11 7.96
C GLY A 116 -27.73 1.15 7.92
N GLY A 117 -27.08 -0.02 7.80
CA GLY A 117 -25.61 -0.14 7.86
C GLY A 117 -24.85 0.69 6.82
N TRP A 118 -25.41 0.88 5.62
CA TRP A 118 -24.82 1.76 4.61
C TRP A 118 -24.86 3.24 5.01
N HIS A 119 -25.95 3.67 5.66
CA HIS A 119 -26.11 5.03 6.14
C HIS A 119 -25.12 5.32 7.27
N LYS A 120 -24.96 4.38 8.22
CA LYS A 120 -23.95 4.47 9.29
C LYS A 120 -22.53 4.52 8.75
N PHE A 121 -22.21 3.71 7.74
CA PHE A 121 -20.89 3.73 7.12
C PHE A 121 -20.56 5.10 6.52
N LEU A 122 -21.48 5.67 5.73
CA LEU A 122 -21.24 6.95 5.05
C LEU A 122 -21.27 8.17 5.98
N HIS A 123 -22.13 8.18 7.00
CA HIS A 123 -22.39 9.37 7.82
C HIS A 123 -21.72 9.32 9.21
N ILE A 124 -21.28 8.14 9.67
CA ILE A 124 -20.62 7.97 10.97
C ILE A 124 -19.20 7.47 10.75
N THR A 125 -19.05 6.30 10.11
CA THR A 125 -17.74 5.65 9.99
C THR A 125 -16.77 6.45 9.13
N ILE A 126 -17.13 6.84 7.90
CA ILE A 126 -16.23 7.60 7.02
C ILE A 126 -15.81 8.95 7.63
N PRO A 127 -16.73 9.79 8.15
CA PRO A 127 -16.36 11.08 8.72
C PRO A 127 -15.47 10.95 9.96
N LEU A 128 -15.79 10.03 10.87
CA LEU A 128 -15.01 9.82 12.09
C LEU A 128 -13.69 9.08 11.84
N LEU A 129 -13.57 8.34 10.73
CA LEU A 129 -12.30 7.78 10.25
C LEU A 129 -11.45 8.75 9.43
N ALA A 130 -11.93 9.96 9.13
CA ALA A 130 -11.21 10.93 8.31
C ALA A 130 -9.76 11.20 8.81
N PRO A 131 -9.49 11.36 10.13
CA PRO A 131 -8.12 11.57 10.62
C PRO A 131 -7.18 10.40 10.29
N THR A 132 -7.64 9.16 10.54
CA THR A 132 -6.87 7.94 10.26
C THR A 132 -6.66 7.76 8.76
N THR A 133 -7.72 7.97 7.97
CA THR A 133 -7.66 7.85 6.50
C THR A 133 -6.69 8.86 5.91
N PHE A 134 -6.69 10.09 6.42
CA PHE A 134 -5.80 11.15 5.97
C PHE A 134 -4.34 10.86 6.30
N PHE A 135 -4.06 10.39 7.53
CA PHE A 135 -2.72 9.96 7.92
C PHE A 135 -2.19 8.83 7.02
N ILE A 136 -3.00 7.80 6.79
CA ILE A 136 -2.66 6.69 5.91
C ILE A 136 -2.45 7.18 4.47
N PHE A 137 -3.27 8.13 4.00
CA PHE A 137 -3.17 8.67 2.64
C PHE A 137 -1.83 9.37 2.41
N ILE A 138 -1.43 10.27 3.31
CA ILE A 138 -0.15 10.98 3.23
C ILE A 138 1.02 9.99 3.23
N THR A 139 1.05 9.12 4.24
CA THR A 139 2.16 8.16 4.42
C THR A 139 2.23 7.17 3.25
N SER A 140 1.09 6.73 2.70
CA SER A 140 1.05 5.87 1.52
C SER A 140 1.58 6.58 0.26
N ILE A 141 1.28 7.87 0.09
CA ILE A 141 1.80 8.64 -1.04
C ILE A 141 3.31 8.79 -0.91
N ILE A 142 3.81 9.23 0.25
CA ILE A 142 5.25 9.30 0.49
C ILE A 142 5.93 7.95 0.22
N GLY A 143 5.38 6.87 0.78
CA GLY A 143 5.88 5.52 0.57
C GLY A 143 5.90 5.09 -0.91
N SER A 144 4.90 5.49 -1.71
CA SER A 144 4.84 5.14 -3.13
C SER A 144 5.96 5.76 -3.97
N PHE A 145 6.43 6.95 -3.61
CA PHE A 145 7.60 7.58 -4.22
C PHE A 145 8.92 6.95 -3.77
N GLN A 146 8.90 6.22 -2.65
CA GLN A 146 10.06 5.59 -2.01
C GLN A 146 10.12 4.07 -2.21
N VAL A 147 9.40 3.51 -3.19
CA VAL A 147 9.42 2.08 -3.53
C VAL A 147 10.75 1.67 -4.18
N PHE A 148 11.79 1.48 -3.37
CA PHE A 148 13.11 1.06 -3.84
C PHE A 148 13.30 -0.45 -3.85
N GLY A 149 13.11 -1.10 -2.69
CA GLY A 149 13.45 -2.52 -2.49
C GLY A 149 12.84 -3.47 -3.53
N PRO A 150 11.51 -3.42 -3.76
CA PRO A 150 10.86 -4.27 -4.77
C PRO A 150 11.38 -3.99 -6.19
N VAL A 151 11.55 -2.72 -6.57
CA VAL A 151 12.08 -2.34 -7.89
C VAL A 151 13.47 -2.92 -8.10
N TYR A 152 14.37 -2.68 -7.15
CA TYR A 152 15.76 -3.14 -7.22
C TYR A 152 15.88 -4.67 -7.33
N VAL A 153 15.12 -5.42 -6.53
CA VAL A 153 15.25 -6.89 -6.48
C VAL A 153 14.51 -7.58 -7.64
N LEU A 154 13.32 -7.09 -8.00
CA LEU A 154 12.48 -7.74 -9.02
C LEU A 154 12.92 -7.41 -10.44
N THR A 155 13.31 -6.15 -10.71
CA THR A 155 13.39 -5.63 -12.09
C THR A 155 14.63 -4.78 -12.38
N GLN A 156 15.29 -4.23 -11.36
CA GLN A 156 16.38 -3.26 -11.52
C GLN A 156 16.00 -2.07 -12.44
N GLY A 157 14.75 -1.61 -12.35
CA GLY A 157 14.20 -0.53 -13.20
C GLY A 157 13.74 -0.98 -14.58
N GLY A 158 13.93 -2.25 -14.95
CA GLY A 158 13.51 -2.81 -16.24
C GLY A 158 12.03 -3.24 -16.31
N PRO A 159 11.60 -3.73 -17.49
CA PRO A 159 12.31 -3.70 -18.77
C PRO A 159 12.28 -2.29 -19.39
N ALA A 160 13.34 -1.89 -20.10
CA ALA A 160 13.43 -0.60 -20.81
C ALA A 160 13.09 0.64 -19.95
N GLY A 161 13.45 0.63 -18.66
CA GLY A 161 13.16 1.74 -17.74
C GLY A 161 11.71 1.82 -17.24
N ALA A 162 10.84 0.86 -17.59
CA ALA A 162 9.41 0.91 -17.28
C ALA A 162 9.08 0.88 -15.78
N THR A 163 10.03 0.47 -14.93
CA THR A 163 9.87 0.45 -13.47
C THR A 163 10.92 1.32 -12.77
N ASP A 164 11.67 2.13 -13.53
CA ASP A 164 12.68 3.00 -12.96
C ASP A 164 12.00 4.14 -12.18
N VAL A 165 12.35 4.25 -10.91
CA VAL A 165 11.78 5.23 -9.97
C VAL A 165 12.88 6.11 -9.42
N ALA A 166 12.52 7.32 -8.95
CA ALA A 166 13.48 8.32 -8.48
C ALA A 166 14.51 7.74 -7.49
N VAL A 167 14.07 6.96 -6.50
CA VAL A 167 14.98 6.38 -5.49
C VAL A 167 15.89 5.29 -6.07
N HIS A 168 15.43 4.54 -7.06
CA HIS A 168 16.27 3.57 -7.77
C HIS A 168 17.38 4.29 -8.56
N ARG A 169 17.03 5.37 -9.26
CA ARG A 169 17.99 6.19 -10.00
C ARG A 169 19.01 6.87 -9.08
N ILE A 170 18.57 7.46 -7.97
CA ILE A 170 19.46 8.03 -6.93
C ILE A 170 20.48 6.99 -6.46
N TYR A 171 20.01 5.76 -6.18
CA TYR A 171 20.89 4.67 -5.78
C TYR A 171 21.91 4.32 -6.88
N PHE A 172 21.45 4.21 -8.12
CA PHE A 172 22.31 3.90 -9.27
C PHE A 172 23.39 4.97 -9.46
N GLU A 173 23.03 6.24 -9.39
CA GLU A 173 23.98 7.35 -9.53
C GLU A 173 25.00 7.38 -8.38
N ALA A 174 24.57 7.16 -7.14
CA ALA A 174 25.45 7.16 -5.98
C ALA A 174 26.42 5.96 -5.98
N TRP A 175 25.91 4.76 -6.26
CA TRP A 175 26.63 3.52 -5.96
C TRP A 175 27.18 2.80 -7.18
N GLN A 176 26.60 2.98 -8.37
CA GLN A 176 27.12 2.41 -9.61
C GLN A 176 27.97 3.43 -10.37
N ASN A 177 27.44 4.64 -10.57
CA ASN A 177 28.18 5.70 -11.28
C ASN A 177 29.15 6.48 -10.39
N LEU A 178 29.09 6.30 -9.05
CA LEU A 178 29.90 7.02 -8.07
C LEU A 178 29.76 8.55 -8.13
N ARG A 179 28.61 9.04 -8.64
CA ARG A 179 28.28 10.47 -8.78
C ARG A 179 27.52 10.96 -7.56
N PHE A 180 28.17 10.90 -6.38
CA PHE A 180 27.54 11.26 -5.10
C PHE A 180 26.93 12.66 -5.09
N GLY A 181 27.62 13.67 -5.64
CA GLY A 181 27.10 15.04 -5.70
C GLY A 181 25.81 15.16 -6.51
N TYR A 182 25.71 14.43 -7.63
CA TYR A 182 24.51 14.39 -8.46
C TYR A 182 23.36 13.65 -7.76
N ALA A 183 23.65 12.49 -7.15
CA ALA A 183 22.67 11.73 -6.37
C ALA A 183 22.14 12.52 -5.16
N SER A 184 23.01 13.30 -4.48
CA SER A 184 22.60 14.19 -3.40
C SER A 184 21.66 15.29 -3.89
N ALA A 185 21.93 15.88 -5.05
CA ALA A 185 21.04 16.87 -5.65
C ALA A 185 19.66 16.27 -6.00
N GLU A 186 19.62 15.10 -6.63
CA GLU A 186 18.38 14.37 -6.91
C GLU A 186 17.59 14.05 -5.62
N THR A 187 18.28 13.70 -4.53
CA THR A 187 17.66 13.44 -3.22
C THR A 187 17.00 14.69 -2.65
N VAL A 188 17.67 15.85 -2.72
CA VAL A 188 17.10 17.13 -2.24
C VAL A 188 15.89 17.53 -3.08
N ILE A 189 15.93 17.32 -4.40
CA ILE A 189 14.79 17.58 -5.29
C ILE A 189 13.61 16.68 -4.93
N LEU A 190 13.85 15.37 -4.74
CA LEU A 190 12.80 14.43 -4.34
C LEU A 190 12.19 14.83 -2.99
N PHE A 191 13.02 15.22 -2.02
CA PHE A 191 12.55 15.74 -0.74
C PHE A 191 11.67 16.98 -0.92
N ALA A 192 12.08 17.96 -1.73
CA ALA A 192 11.30 19.16 -1.99
C ALA A 192 9.94 18.83 -2.62
N ILE A 193 9.90 17.89 -3.58
CA ILE A 193 8.66 17.40 -4.19
C ILE A 193 7.75 16.79 -3.12
N LEU A 194 8.28 15.88 -2.30
CA LEU A 194 7.51 15.23 -1.23
C LEU A 194 7.01 16.23 -0.19
N PHE A 195 7.82 17.23 0.16
CA PHE A 195 7.44 18.29 1.08
C PHE A 195 6.28 19.12 0.52
N VAL A 196 6.37 19.57 -0.74
CA VAL A 196 5.31 20.34 -1.40
C VAL A 196 4.02 19.52 -1.50
N VAL A 197 4.11 18.26 -1.91
CA VAL A 197 2.95 17.34 -1.96
C VAL A 197 2.31 17.20 -0.57
N THR A 198 3.13 17.03 0.47
CA THR A 198 2.65 16.90 1.86
C THR A 198 1.96 18.20 2.33
N VAL A 199 2.55 19.37 2.07
CA VAL A 199 1.95 20.67 2.42
C VAL A 199 0.61 20.88 1.71
N ILE A 200 0.53 20.53 0.42
CA ILE A 200 -0.72 20.57 -0.36
C ILE A 200 -1.75 19.64 0.29
N GLN A 201 -1.37 18.40 0.61
CA GLN A 201 -2.27 17.44 1.27
C GLN A 201 -2.83 17.98 2.59
N PHE A 202 -1.98 18.53 3.47
CA PHE A 202 -2.41 19.14 4.72
C PHE A 202 -3.34 20.35 4.52
N ARG A 203 -3.08 21.19 3.53
CA ARG A 203 -3.92 22.38 3.30
C ARG A 203 -5.32 22.05 2.79
N TYR A 204 -5.46 21.05 1.92
CA TYR A 204 -6.75 20.69 1.33
C TYR A 204 -7.53 19.68 2.17
N PHE A 205 -6.87 18.67 2.71
CA PHE A 205 -7.53 17.58 3.41
C PHE A 205 -7.49 17.73 4.93
N GLY A 206 -6.48 18.42 5.49
CA GLY A 206 -6.39 18.66 6.93
C GLY A 206 -7.44 19.62 7.49
N ARG A 207 -8.05 20.48 6.65
CA ARG A 207 -9.11 21.42 7.06
C ARG A 207 -10.48 20.78 7.31
N ASN A 208 -10.74 19.61 6.72
CA ASN A 208 -12.04 18.93 6.80
C ASN A 208 -12.05 17.76 7.81
N VAL A 209 -11.00 17.64 8.63
CA VAL A 209 -10.84 16.56 9.61
C VAL A 209 -11.18 17.13 10.99
N SER A 210 -12.37 16.81 11.51
CA SER A 210 -12.69 17.08 12.92
C SER A 210 -11.92 16.07 13.77
N TYR A 211 -11.10 16.54 14.70
CA TYR A 211 -10.32 15.69 15.60
C TYR A 211 -11.09 15.29 16.87
N GLY A 212 -12.41 15.47 16.86
CA GLY A 212 -13.33 15.35 17.99
C GLY A 212 -14.50 16.29 17.78
#